data_AF-A0A1E3P5W2-F1
#
_entry.id   AF-A0A1E3P5W2-F1
#
_cell.length_a   1.000
_cell.length_b   1.000
_cell.length_c   1.000
_cell.angle_alpha   90.00
_cell.angle_beta   90.00
_cell.angle_gamma   90.00
#
_symmetry.space_group_name_H-M   'P 1'
#
loop_
_entity.id
_entity.type
_entity.pdbx_description
1 polymer ?
#
loop_
_entity_poly.entity_id
_entity_poly.type
_entity_poly.pdbx_seq_one_letter_code
_entity_poly.pdbx_strand_id
1 'polypeptide(L)'
;MSAFSDQDFLATNYTSYRPAYPPSFFKKLSNYHKGDRKLAVDVGCGPGEATYPLVKYFDHVVGVDISEVMIKEASKLRKGEILQKVEFKVGSGESIPAEPHSVDLLTAAECFHWFDHEKFFQEACRVLKLGGTLAYWGYSDPVFIDYPDASLILERYVYLDPEYLGPYWEYPGTNLLKSNYRDVNIPTDRFTDIERVEHEPGTRNEDALVPGVTAQGSSSPLQIHRDIPLDFYHKYVTTWSSYHNWKKANPKSPDMADAFIKELETKMHWNPKTMVHIEWLTVLKMARKRLR
;
A
#
# COMPACT_ATOMS: atom_id res chain seq x y z
N MET A 1 -9.22 -15.75 2.98
CA MET A 1 -8.75 -15.04 4.18
C MET A 1 -7.31 -14.65 3.91
N SER A 2 -7.00 -13.36 3.90
CA SER A 2 -5.65 -12.88 3.63
C SER A 2 -4.69 -13.32 4.74
N ALA A 3 -3.41 -13.53 4.42
CA ALA A 3 -2.36 -13.83 5.41
C ALA A 3 -2.31 -12.82 6.59
N PHE A 4 -2.79 -11.58 6.37
CA PHE A 4 -2.82 -10.49 7.34
C PHE A 4 -3.88 -10.63 8.45
N SER A 5 -4.77 -11.61 8.33
CA SER A 5 -5.79 -11.93 9.33
C SER A 5 -5.37 -13.08 10.25
N ASP A 6 -4.21 -13.71 10.00
CA ASP A 6 -3.69 -14.81 10.82
C ASP A 6 -3.18 -14.29 12.18
N GLN A 7 -3.43 -15.03 13.26
CA GLN A 7 -3.03 -14.59 14.62
C GLN A 7 -1.52 -14.55 14.80
N ASP A 8 -0.79 -15.35 14.01
CA ASP A 8 0.67 -15.39 13.99
C ASP A 8 1.28 -14.26 13.15
N PHE A 9 0.46 -13.41 12.52
CA PHE A 9 0.94 -12.26 11.76
C PHE A 9 1.50 -11.18 12.69
N LEU A 10 2.81 -10.97 12.66
CA LEU A 10 3.50 -9.97 13.48
C LEU A 10 3.28 -8.56 12.90
N ALA A 11 2.14 -7.94 13.22
CA ALA A 11 1.79 -6.57 12.80
C ALA A 11 2.85 -5.51 13.20
N THR A 12 3.60 -5.75 14.28
CA THR A 12 4.74 -4.92 14.70
C THR A 12 5.90 -4.94 13.71
N ASN A 13 6.21 -6.11 13.14
CA ASN A 13 7.23 -6.24 12.08
C ASN A 13 6.73 -5.56 10.79
N TYR A 14 5.46 -5.73 10.45
CA TYR A 14 4.87 -5.09 9.28
C TYR A 14 5.05 -3.56 9.32
N THR A 15 4.66 -2.93 10.42
CA THR A 15 4.80 -1.48 10.68
C THR A 15 6.27 -1.02 10.59
N SER A 16 7.21 -1.82 11.11
CA SER A 16 8.61 -1.41 11.24
C SER A 16 9.38 -1.40 9.90
N TYR A 17 9.03 -2.28 8.97
CA TYR A 17 9.82 -2.52 7.75
C TYR A 17 9.12 -2.14 6.45
N ARG A 18 7.81 -1.88 6.46
CA ARG A 18 7.09 -1.41 5.27
C ARG A 18 7.42 0.06 4.96
N PRO A 19 7.37 0.45 3.67
CA PRO A 19 7.49 1.84 3.28
C PRO A 19 6.41 2.72 3.94
N ALA A 20 6.81 3.94 4.30
CA ALA A 20 5.91 4.92 4.89
C ALA A 20 5.57 5.95 3.83
N TYR A 21 4.35 6.49 3.87
CA TYR A 21 3.94 7.54 2.94
C TYR A 21 4.53 8.89 3.38
N PRO A 22 5.10 9.69 2.46
CA PRO A 22 5.70 10.97 2.83
C PRO A 22 4.63 11.98 3.25
N PRO A 23 4.90 12.90 4.20
CA PRO A 23 3.92 13.92 4.62
C PRO A 23 3.38 14.80 3.48
N SER A 24 4.17 15.01 2.43
CA SER A 24 3.79 15.72 1.21
C SER A 24 2.63 15.03 0.47
N PHE A 25 2.56 13.70 0.53
CA PHE A 25 1.48 12.92 -0.06
C PHE A 25 0.12 13.21 0.60
N PHE A 26 0.06 13.20 1.93
CA PHE A 26 -1.18 13.53 2.64
C PHE A 26 -1.58 15.01 2.46
N LYS A 27 -0.60 15.91 2.34
CA LYS A 27 -0.87 17.31 1.97
C LYS A 27 -1.52 17.40 0.58
N LYS A 28 -1.05 16.60 -0.39
CA LYS A 28 -1.67 16.50 -1.73
C LYS A 28 -3.10 16.00 -1.66
N LEU A 29 -3.36 14.89 -0.94
CA LEU A 29 -4.74 14.39 -0.72
C LEU A 29 -5.64 15.48 -0.13
N SER A 30 -5.14 16.18 0.89
CA SER A 30 -5.84 17.28 1.54
C SER A 30 -6.13 18.46 0.58
N ASN A 31 -5.20 18.78 -0.33
CA ASN A 31 -5.37 19.85 -1.31
C ASN A 31 -6.37 19.48 -2.42
N TYR A 32 -6.40 18.20 -2.82
CA TYR A 32 -7.37 17.68 -3.77
C TYR A 32 -8.79 17.71 -3.20
N HIS A 33 -8.93 17.37 -1.91
CA HIS A 33 -10.22 17.43 -1.21
C HIS A 33 -10.77 18.86 -1.12
N LYS A 34 -12.06 19.03 -1.44
CA LYS A 34 -12.79 20.30 -1.37
C LYS A 34 -14.04 20.09 -0.51
N GLY A 35 -14.13 20.77 0.63
CA GLY A 35 -15.29 20.68 1.49
C GLY A 35 -14.96 20.76 2.99
N ASP A 36 -15.95 20.39 3.78
CA ASP A 36 -15.83 20.18 5.22
C ASP A 36 -14.78 19.10 5.52
N ARG A 37 -14.13 19.19 6.67
CA ARG A 37 -13.07 18.26 7.08
C ARG A 37 -13.40 17.59 8.41
N LYS A 38 -14.66 17.20 8.57
CA LYS A 38 -15.16 16.66 9.84
C LYS A 38 -14.78 15.21 10.02
N LEU A 39 -14.94 14.39 8.97
CA LEU A 39 -14.75 12.95 9.05
C LEU A 39 -13.97 12.40 7.85
N ALA A 40 -12.80 11.82 8.12
CA ALA A 40 -12.13 10.92 7.19
C ALA A 40 -12.31 9.45 7.62
N VAL A 41 -12.46 8.54 6.67
CA VAL A 41 -12.49 7.09 6.89
C VAL A 41 -11.40 6.45 6.06
N ASP A 42 -10.58 5.62 6.67
CA ASP A 42 -9.51 4.85 6.02
C ASP A 42 -9.83 3.36 6.09
N VAL A 43 -10.20 2.73 4.98
CA VAL A 43 -10.60 1.32 4.93
C VAL A 43 -9.43 0.42 4.56
N GLY A 44 -9.39 -0.80 5.13
CA GLY A 44 -8.19 -1.63 5.12
C GLY A 44 -7.03 -0.91 5.81
N CYS A 45 -7.28 -0.26 6.95
CA CYS A 45 -6.32 0.61 7.60
C CYS A 45 -5.10 -0.12 8.17
N GLY A 46 -5.17 -1.45 8.33
CA GLY A 46 -4.15 -2.24 9.01
C GLY A 46 -3.81 -1.64 10.39
N PRO A 47 -2.52 -1.47 10.71
CA PRO A 47 -2.07 -0.86 11.98
C PRO A 47 -2.17 0.67 12.01
N GLY A 48 -2.80 1.31 11.01
CA GLY A 48 -3.10 2.75 11.02
C GLY A 48 -2.07 3.64 10.30
N GLU A 49 -1.20 3.08 9.47
CA GLU A 49 -0.12 3.83 8.78
C GLU A 49 -0.64 5.01 7.93
N ALA A 50 -1.74 4.80 7.18
CA ALA A 50 -2.40 5.86 6.43
C ALA A 50 -3.40 6.67 7.27
N THR A 51 -3.95 6.07 8.32
CA THR A 51 -4.97 6.67 9.19
C THR A 51 -4.41 7.81 10.04
N TYR A 52 -3.28 7.59 10.71
CA TYR A 52 -2.74 8.59 11.64
C TYR A 52 -2.35 9.91 10.99
N PRO A 53 -1.69 9.95 9.82
CA PRO A 53 -1.35 11.23 9.19
C PRO A 53 -2.57 12.09 8.81
N LEU A 54 -3.75 11.49 8.64
CA LEU A 54 -4.98 12.21 8.28
C LEU A 54 -5.51 13.09 9.42
N VAL A 55 -5.18 12.81 10.68
CA VAL A 55 -5.63 13.59 11.86
C VAL A 55 -5.11 15.04 11.85
N LYS A 56 -4.09 15.32 11.04
CA LYS A 56 -3.57 16.67 10.82
C LYS A 56 -4.52 17.52 9.97
N TYR A 57 -5.38 16.89 9.18
CA TYR A 57 -6.19 17.53 8.15
C TYR A 57 -7.69 17.42 8.40
N PHE A 58 -8.14 16.48 9.24
CA PHE A 58 -9.54 16.23 9.56
C PHE A 58 -9.78 16.24 11.08
N ASP A 59 -10.98 16.67 11.49
CA ASP A 59 -11.36 16.78 12.90
C ASP A 59 -11.42 15.40 13.56
N HIS A 60 -11.94 14.40 12.84
CA HIS A 60 -12.01 13.02 13.25
C HIS A 60 -11.64 12.06 12.11
N VAL A 61 -10.95 10.97 12.44
CA VAL A 61 -10.53 9.94 11.49
C VAL A 61 -10.93 8.57 12.02
N VAL A 62 -11.54 7.74 11.19
CA VAL A 62 -11.89 6.36 11.52
C VAL A 62 -11.09 5.41 10.65
N GLY A 63 -10.25 4.57 11.26
CA GLY A 63 -9.64 3.43 10.58
C GLY A 63 -10.57 2.22 10.62
N VAL A 64 -10.76 1.56 9.49
CA VAL A 64 -11.60 0.36 9.36
C VAL A 64 -10.77 -0.76 8.77
N ASP A 65 -10.76 -1.93 9.40
CA ASP A 65 -10.07 -3.13 8.88
C ASP A 65 -10.87 -4.39 9.24
N ILE A 66 -10.76 -5.42 8.41
CA ILE A 66 -11.42 -6.71 8.67
C ILE A 66 -10.72 -7.49 9.80
N SER A 67 -9.44 -7.19 10.07
CA SER A 67 -8.61 -7.90 11.02
C SER A 67 -8.69 -7.26 12.41
N GLU A 68 -9.33 -7.96 13.35
CA GLU A 68 -9.35 -7.55 14.77
C GLU A 68 -7.95 -7.39 15.35
N VAL A 69 -6.99 -8.20 14.90
CA VAL A 69 -5.58 -8.13 15.32
C VAL A 69 -4.97 -6.80 14.89
N MET A 70 -5.18 -6.39 13.64
CA MET A 70 -4.69 -5.11 13.12
C MET A 70 -5.32 -3.93 13.86
N ILE A 71 -6.64 -3.96 14.08
CA ILE A 71 -7.37 -2.91 14.83
C ILE A 71 -6.86 -2.77 16.27
N LYS A 72 -6.61 -3.91 16.93
CA LYS A 72 -6.06 -3.94 18.28
C LYS A 72 -4.65 -3.35 18.34
N GLU A 73 -3.81 -3.65 17.36
CA GLU A 73 -2.46 -3.09 17.29
C GLU A 73 -2.46 -1.61 16.92
N ALA A 74 -3.27 -1.21 15.94
CA ALA A 74 -3.50 0.19 15.60
C ALA A 74 -3.86 0.99 16.86
N SER A 75 -4.85 0.53 17.64
CA SER A 75 -5.28 1.23 18.86
C SER A 75 -4.19 1.43 19.93
N LYS A 76 -3.08 0.67 19.88
CA LYS A 76 -1.96 0.76 20.85
C LYS A 76 -0.76 1.57 20.37
N LEU A 77 -0.56 1.69 19.05
CA LEU A 77 0.68 2.19 18.44
C LEU A 77 0.94 3.68 18.66
N ARG A 78 -0.11 4.45 18.96
CA ARG A 78 -0.01 5.89 19.25
C ARG A 78 -0.68 6.22 20.58
N LYS A 79 -0.18 7.26 21.24
CA LYS A 79 -0.65 7.75 22.54
C LYS A 79 -0.79 9.28 22.49
N GLY A 80 -1.50 9.83 23.47
CA GLY A 80 -1.65 11.28 23.64
C GLY A 80 -2.84 11.85 22.86
N GLU A 81 -2.80 13.15 22.59
CA GLU A 81 -3.93 13.92 22.02
C GLU A 81 -4.44 13.40 20.68
N ILE A 82 -3.58 12.70 19.91
CA ILE A 82 -3.98 12.07 18.65
C ILE A 82 -5.12 11.06 18.82
N LEU A 83 -5.17 10.33 19.95
CA LEU A 83 -6.22 9.34 20.23
C LEU A 83 -7.61 9.98 20.44
N GLN A 84 -7.67 11.28 20.71
CA GLN A 84 -8.96 11.98 20.82
C GLN A 84 -9.60 12.22 19.44
N LYS A 85 -8.81 12.13 18.36
CA LYS A 85 -9.23 12.40 16.99
C LYS A 85 -9.28 11.16 16.11
N VAL A 86 -8.93 9.97 16.63
CA VAL A 86 -8.90 8.74 15.85
C VAL A 86 -9.63 7.60 16.56
N GLU A 87 -10.44 6.88 15.80
CA GLU A 87 -11.12 5.65 16.23
C GLU A 87 -10.77 4.52 15.26
N PHE A 88 -10.73 3.27 15.73
CA PHE A 88 -10.52 2.10 14.91
C PHE A 88 -11.70 1.12 15.06
N LYS A 89 -12.24 0.64 13.94
CA LYS A 89 -13.41 -0.25 13.89
C LYS A 89 -13.14 -1.48 13.04
N VAL A 90 -13.77 -2.58 13.42
CA VAL A 90 -13.79 -3.79 12.58
C VAL A 90 -14.87 -3.61 11.51
N GLY A 91 -14.52 -3.83 10.24
CA GLY A 91 -15.43 -3.69 9.10
C GLY A 91 -14.72 -3.94 7.77
N SER A 92 -15.46 -3.93 6.65
CA SER A 92 -14.88 -4.15 5.32
C SER A 92 -15.10 -2.95 4.39
N GLY A 93 -14.36 -2.90 3.28
CA GLY A 93 -14.55 -1.86 2.26
C GLY A 93 -15.92 -1.94 1.57
N GLU A 94 -16.54 -3.11 1.56
CA GLU A 94 -17.88 -3.38 1.02
C GLU A 94 -19.01 -3.08 2.02
N SER A 95 -18.70 -2.92 3.31
CA SER A 95 -19.66 -2.60 4.37
C SER A 95 -18.98 -1.76 5.45
N ILE A 96 -18.83 -0.47 5.17
CA ILE A 96 -18.13 0.49 6.02
C ILE A 96 -19.04 0.89 7.19
N PRO A 97 -18.58 0.81 8.46
CA PRO A 97 -19.35 1.18 9.64
C PRO A 97 -19.43 2.71 9.82
N ALA A 98 -20.01 3.38 8.82
CA ALA A 98 -20.25 4.82 8.78
C ALA A 98 -21.66 5.11 8.22
N GLU A 99 -22.24 6.21 8.71
CA GLU A 99 -23.56 6.66 8.28
C GLU A 99 -23.54 7.07 6.79
N PRO A 100 -24.64 6.88 6.05
CA PRO A 100 -24.76 7.39 4.69
C PRO A 100 -24.49 8.90 4.63
N HIS A 101 -23.80 9.36 3.59
CA HIS A 101 -23.53 10.77 3.35
C HIS A 101 -22.88 11.53 4.52
N SER A 102 -22.01 10.86 5.29
CA SER A 102 -21.36 11.42 6.48
C SER A 102 -19.86 11.65 6.31
N VAL A 103 -19.23 10.98 5.35
CA VAL A 103 -17.77 10.96 5.17
C VAL A 103 -17.33 12.05 4.19
N ASP A 104 -16.33 12.86 4.60
CA ASP A 104 -15.74 13.91 3.78
C ASP A 104 -14.62 13.34 2.87
N LEU A 105 -13.80 12.44 3.42
CA LEU A 105 -12.72 11.74 2.72
C LEU A 105 -12.77 10.24 3.03
N LEU A 106 -12.81 9.41 2.00
CA LEU A 106 -12.68 7.96 2.08
C LEU A 106 -11.35 7.54 1.44
N THR A 107 -10.49 6.89 2.21
CA THR A 107 -9.20 6.35 1.75
C THR A 107 -9.15 4.83 1.76
N ALA A 108 -8.36 4.26 0.85
CA ALA A 108 -7.99 2.85 0.85
C ALA A 108 -6.51 2.73 0.45
N ALA A 109 -5.64 2.44 1.41
CA ALA A 109 -4.19 2.44 1.25
C ALA A 109 -3.65 1.00 1.21
N GLU A 110 -3.04 0.59 0.09
CA GLU A 110 -2.41 -0.74 -0.05
C GLU A 110 -3.38 -1.93 0.19
N CYS A 111 -4.68 -1.71 -0.03
CA CYS A 111 -5.71 -2.72 0.24
C CYS A 111 -6.76 -2.88 -0.88
N PHE A 112 -6.84 -1.91 -1.81
CA PHE A 112 -7.89 -1.88 -2.83
C PHE A 112 -7.94 -3.11 -3.76
N HIS A 113 -6.79 -3.79 -3.98
CA HIS A 113 -6.73 -5.04 -4.74
C HIS A 113 -7.46 -6.21 -4.08
N TRP A 114 -7.80 -6.14 -2.79
CA TRP A 114 -8.51 -7.20 -2.08
C TRP A 114 -10.04 -7.08 -2.14
N PHE A 115 -10.57 -5.93 -2.57
CA PHE A 115 -12.00 -5.67 -2.52
C PHE A 115 -12.77 -6.23 -3.72
N ASP A 116 -14.06 -6.47 -3.51
CA ASP A 116 -15.04 -6.49 -4.60
C ASP A 116 -15.25 -5.04 -5.05
N HIS A 117 -14.66 -4.66 -6.20
CA HIS A 117 -14.62 -3.26 -6.63
C HIS A 117 -16.00 -2.65 -6.86
N GLU A 118 -16.96 -3.41 -7.39
CA GLU A 118 -18.30 -2.87 -7.63
C GLU A 118 -19.01 -2.58 -6.30
N LYS A 119 -18.95 -3.53 -5.35
CA LYS A 119 -19.52 -3.31 -4.01
C LYS A 119 -18.80 -2.19 -3.27
N PHE A 120 -17.47 -2.12 -3.36
CA PHE A 120 -16.71 -1.04 -2.78
C PHE A 120 -17.12 0.33 -3.34
N PHE A 121 -17.29 0.47 -4.67
CA PHE A 121 -17.73 1.75 -5.24
C PHE A 121 -19.19 2.10 -4.87
N GLN A 122 -20.06 1.10 -4.71
CA GLN A 122 -21.42 1.32 -4.19
C GLN A 122 -21.36 1.83 -2.75
N GLU A 123 -20.54 1.21 -1.92
CA GLU A 123 -20.40 1.57 -0.52
C GLU A 123 -19.69 2.92 -0.32
N ALA A 124 -18.65 3.20 -1.09
CA ALA A 124 -18.00 4.50 -1.17
C ALA A 124 -19.02 5.59 -1.54
N CYS A 125 -19.89 5.31 -2.52
CA CYS A 125 -20.97 6.22 -2.86
C CYS A 125 -21.97 6.37 -1.71
N ARG A 126 -22.32 5.30 -0.99
CA ARG A 126 -23.24 5.38 0.16
C ARG A 126 -22.71 6.32 1.25
N VAL A 127 -21.46 6.14 1.68
CA VAL A 127 -20.91 6.85 2.85
C VAL A 127 -20.45 8.27 2.55
N LEU A 128 -19.95 8.54 1.34
CA LEU A 128 -19.42 9.87 0.99
C LEU A 128 -20.53 10.93 0.90
N LYS A 129 -20.25 12.11 1.45
CA LYS A 129 -21.01 13.33 1.15
C LYS A 129 -20.92 13.67 -0.33
N LEU A 130 -21.89 14.43 -0.84
CA LEU A 130 -21.78 15.04 -2.18
C LEU A 130 -20.52 15.90 -2.22
N GLY A 131 -19.69 15.73 -3.26
CA GLY A 131 -18.38 16.39 -3.36
C GLY A 131 -17.28 15.77 -2.50
N GLY A 132 -17.62 14.80 -1.64
CA GLY A 132 -16.67 14.04 -0.82
C GLY A 132 -15.64 13.30 -1.69
N THR A 133 -14.44 13.12 -1.15
CA THR A 133 -13.30 12.57 -1.89
C THR A 133 -13.16 11.08 -1.66
N LEU A 134 -13.03 10.32 -2.75
CA LEU A 134 -12.51 8.96 -2.73
C LEU A 134 -11.04 9.01 -3.15
N ALA A 135 -10.15 8.40 -2.39
CA ALA A 135 -8.76 8.22 -2.77
C ALA A 135 -8.30 6.81 -2.46
N TYR A 136 -7.67 6.13 -3.41
CA TYR A 136 -7.06 4.84 -3.16
C TYR A 136 -5.72 4.75 -3.86
N TRP A 137 -4.77 4.11 -3.20
CA TRP A 137 -3.41 4.01 -3.70
C TRP A 137 -2.78 2.69 -3.28
N GLY A 138 -1.68 2.37 -3.94
CA GLY A 138 -0.84 1.25 -3.58
C GLY A 138 0.56 1.41 -4.13
N TYR A 139 1.44 0.53 -3.71
CA TYR A 139 2.78 0.41 -4.22
C TYR A 139 3.14 -1.05 -4.44
N SER A 140 4.02 -1.33 -5.39
CA SER A 140 4.45 -2.70 -5.68
C SER A 140 5.85 -2.69 -6.25
N ASP A 141 6.36 -3.88 -6.56
CA ASP A 141 7.53 -4.08 -7.39
C ASP A 141 8.70 -3.16 -6.99
N PRO A 142 9.28 -3.38 -5.78
CA PRO A 142 10.48 -2.65 -5.37
C PRO A 142 11.61 -2.87 -6.38
N VAL A 143 12.31 -1.79 -6.71
CA VAL A 143 13.39 -1.76 -7.70
C VAL A 143 14.67 -1.28 -7.02
N PHE A 144 15.78 -1.99 -7.25
CA PHE A 144 17.11 -1.51 -6.89
C PHE A 144 17.59 -0.55 -7.97
N ILE A 145 17.44 0.76 -7.73
CA ILE A 145 17.63 1.79 -8.77
C ILE A 145 19.02 1.75 -9.39
N ASP A 146 20.07 1.66 -8.57
CA ASP A 146 21.46 1.68 -9.03
C ASP A 146 21.98 0.30 -9.46
N TYR A 147 21.14 -0.75 -9.35
CA TYR A 147 21.57 -2.13 -9.48
C TYR A 147 20.52 -2.97 -10.24
N PRO A 148 20.57 -2.96 -11.58
CA PRO A 148 19.55 -3.63 -12.40
C PRO A 148 19.62 -5.15 -12.23
N ASP A 149 20.82 -5.71 -12.07
CA ASP A 149 21.03 -7.15 -11.85
C ASP A 149 20.39 -7.60 -10.53
N ALA A 150 20.45 -6.78 -9.48
CA ALA A 150 19.75 -7.06 -8.22
C ALA A 150 18.22 -7.07 -8.42
N SER A 151 17.70 -6.19 -9.28
CA SER A 151 16.28 -6.16 -9.64
C SER A 151 15.87 -7.41 -10.45
N LEU A 152 16.73 -7.91 -11.34
CA LEU A 152 16.48 -9.16 -12.07
C LEU A 152 16.48 -10.39 -11.13
N ILE A 153 17.38 -10.42 -10.14
CA ILE A 153 17.38 -11.47 -9.11
C ILE A 153 16.06 -11.41 -8.33
N LEU A 154 15.61 -10.20 -7.94
CA LEU A 154 14.32 -10.02 -7.28
C LEU A 154 13.17 -10.55 -8.14
N GLU A 155 13.05 -10.15 -9.40
CA GLU A 155 11.98 -10.61 -10.28
C GLU A 155 11.93 -12.14 -10.37
N ARG A 156 13.10 -12.78 -10.47
CA ARG A 156 13.19 -14.24 -10.45
C ARG A 156 12.66 -14.85 -9.16
N TYR A 157 13.13 -14.38 -8.00
CA TYR A 157 12.72 -14.89 -6.68
C TYR A 157 11.25 -14.64 -6.36
N VAL A 158 10.75 -13.49 -6.78
CA VAL A 158 9.45 -13.01 -6.33
C VAL A 158 8.33 -13.40 -7.28
N TYR A 159 8.62 -13.59 -8.57
CA TYR A 159 7.58 -13.77 -9.59
C TYR A 159 7.86 -14.88 -10.61
N LEU A 160 9.05 -14.91 -11.21
CA LEU A 160 9.24 -15.66 -12.45
C LEU A 160 9.53 -17.14 -12.22
N ASP A 161 10.28 -17.48 -11.17
CA ASP A 161 10.64 -18.87 -10.89
C ASP A 161 9.56 -19.54 -10.03
N PRO A 162 8.90 -20.61 -10.54
CA PRO A 162 7.88 -21.33 -9.78
C PRO A 162 8.43 -22.08 -8.56
N GLU A 163 9.75 -22.23 -8.41
CA GLU A 163 10.33 -22.84 -7.21
C GLU A 163 10.42 -21.87 -6.01
N TYR A 164 10.23 -20.56 -6.26
CA TYR A 164 10.37 -19.50 -5.25
C TYR A 164 9.02 -18.94 -4.78
N LEU A 165 8.92 -17.62 -4.57
CA LEU A 165 7.73 -17.00 -3.95
C LEU A 165 6.57 -16.79 -4.94
N GLY A 166 6.83 -16.88 -6.25
CA GLY A 166 5.86 -16.62 -7.32
C GLY A 166 4.50 -17.31 -7.14
N PRO A 167 4.45 -18.64 -6.87
CA PRO A 167 3.19 -19.37 -6.68
C PRO A 167 2.43 -19.06 -5.40
N TYR A 168 3.04 -18.35 -4.45
CA TYR A 168 2.47 -18.09 -3.12
C TYR A 168 1.78 -16.73 -2.99
N TRP A 169 1.79 -15.94 -4.07
CA TRP A 169 0.99 -14.74 -4.20
C TRP A 169 -0.50 -15.07 -4.31
N GLU A 170 -1.34 -14.25 -3.70
CA GLU A 170 -2.79 -14.39 -3.79
C GLU A 170 -3.30 -13.67 -5.05
N TYR A 171 -3.94 -14.42 -5.94
CA TYR A 171 -4.54 -13.93 -7.18
C TYR A 171 -6.08 -13.90 -7.06
N PRO A 172 -6.79 -12.98 -7.75
CA PRO A 172 -6.29 -12.02 -8.73
C PRO A 172 -5.69 -10.72 -8.15
N GLY A 173 -5.77 -10.50 -6.82
CA GLY A 173 -5.37 -9.24 -6.17
C GLY A 173 -3.97 -8.78 -6.53
N THR A 174 -2.99 -9.69 -6.53
CA THR A 174 -1.59 -9.35 -6.89
C THR A 174 -1.47 -8.80 -8.32
N ASN A 175 -2.21 -9.34 -9.29
CA ASN A 175 -2.20 -8.83 -10.66
C ASN A 175 -2.76 -7.42 -10.76
N LEU A 176 -3.80 -7.11 -10.00
CA LEU A 176 -4.42 -5.79 -9.97
C LEU A 176 -3.48 -4.73 -9.41
N LEU A 177 -2.74 -5.06 -8.35
CA LEU A 177 -1.76 -4.16 -7.76
C LEU A 177 -0.58 -3.93 -8.72
N LYS A 178 -0.02 -5.00 -9.30
CA LYS A 178 1.09 -4.93 -10.27
C LYS A 178 0.71 -4.21 -11.56
N SER A 179 -0.56 -4.28 -11.97
CA SER A 179 -1.05 -3.49 -13.11
C SER A 179 -1.39 -2.04 -12.74
N ASN A 180 -1.00 -1.55 -11.56
CA ASN A 180 -1.32 -0.20 -11.06
C ASN A 180 -2.81 0.12 -11.15
N TYR A 181 -3.67 -0.88 -10.91
CA TYR A 181 -5.11 -0.80 -11.04
C TYR A 181 -5.59 -0.28 -12.41
N ARG A 182 -4.82 -0.43 -13.50
CA ARG A 182 -5.15 0.13 -14.83
C ARG A 182 -6.53 -0.31 -15.32
N ASP A 183 -6.86 -1.57 -15.08
CA ASP A 183 -8.10 -2.19 -15.56
C ASP A 183 -9.33 -1.84 -14.72
N VAL A 184 -9.15 -1.13 -13.60
CA VAL A 184 -10.24 -0.76 -12.68
C VAL A 184 -10.62 0.71 -12.84
N ASN A 185 -11.74 0.97 -13.50
CA ASN A 185 -12.22 2.31 -13.75
C ASN A 185 -13.12 2.81 -12.63
N ILE A 186 -12.92 4.05 -12.18
CA ILE A 186 -13.84 4.71 -11.26
C ILE A 186 -15.16 4.99 -12.03
N PRO A 187 -16.33 4.60 -11.50
CA PRO A 187 -17.61 4.81 -12.17
C PRO A 187 -17.93 6.30 -12.39
N THR A 188 -17.90 6.77 -13.64
CA THR A 188 -18.05 8.19 -14.00
C THR A 188 -19.47 8.73 -13.83
N ASP A 189 -20.45 7.84 -13.74
CA ASP A 189 -21.84 8.15 -13.40
C ASP A 189 -21.99 8.54 -11.92
N ARG A 190 -21.10 8.06 -11.04
CA ARG A 190 -21.10 8.33 -9.58
C ARG A 190 -20.04 9.34 -9.15
N PHE A 191 -18.92 9.40 -9.88
CA PHE A 191 -17.76 10.23 -9.53
C PHE A 191 -17.35 11.17 -10.66
N THR A 192 -16.64 12.25 -10.29
CA THR A 192 -16.11 13.28 -11.19
C THR A 192 -14.71 13.70 -10.75
N ASP A 193 -14.06 14.57 -11.53
CA ASP A 193 -12.71 15.08 -11.29
C ASP A 193 -11.67 13.96 -11.08
N ILE A 194 -11.82 12.87 -11.84
CA ILE A 194 -11.01 11.66 -11.65
C ILE A 194 -9.56 11.94 -12.04
N GLU A 195 -8.65 11.78 -11.09
CA GLU A 195 -7.20 11.83 -11.31
C GLU A 195 -6.60 10.44 -11.11
N ARG A 196 -5.67 10.08 -12.00
CA ARG A 196 -4.80 8.91 -11.85
C ARG A 196 -3.36 9.37 -11.99
N VAL A 197 -2.53 9.01 -11.02
CA VAL A 197 -1.12 9.37 -11.01
C VAL A 197 -0.31 8.14 -10.66
N GLU A 198 0.69 7.82 -11.46
CA GLU A 198 1.61 6.71 -11.23
C GLU A 198 3.04 7.20 -11.19
N HIS A 199 3.83 6.47 -10.41
CA HIS A 199 5.27 6.46 -10.46
C HIS A 199 5.72 5.08 -10.92
N GLU A 200 6.46 5.00 -12.02
CA GLU A 200 7.30 3.84 -12.30
C GLU A 200 8.76 4.25 -12.11
N PRO A 201 9.49 3.64 -11.16
CA PRO A 201 10.91 3.90 -11.01
C PRO A 201 11.65 3.44 -12.27
N GLY A 202 12.50 4.32 -12.81
CA GLY A 202 13.45 3.94 -13.84
C GLY A 202 14.61 3.18 -13.23
N THR A 203 15.13 2.16 -13.91
CA THR A 203 16.37 1.50 -13.48
C THR A 203 17.58 2.16 -14.13
N ARG A 204 18.70 2.22 -13.42
CA ARG A 204 20.00 2.49 -14.03
C ARG A 204 20.60 1.16 -14.45
N ASN A 205 21.06 1.02 -15.69
CA ASN A 205 22.02 -0.02 -16.05
C ASN A 205 23.40 0.59 -16.32
N GLU A 206 24.44 -0.26 -16.43
CA GLU A 206 25.83 0.19 -16.58
C GLU A 206 26.01 1.17 -17.76
N ASP A 207 25.15 1.08 -18.77
CA ASP A 207 25.24 1.81 -20.03
C ASP A 207 24.20 2.95 -20.21
N ALA A 208 23.11 2.99 -19.42
CA ALA A 208 21.99 3.94 -19.59
C ALA A 208 21.00 3.99 -18.40
N LEU A 209 20.27 5.10 -18.30
CA LEU A 209 19.03 5.17 -17.53
C LEU A 209 17.90 4.57 -18.37
N VAL A 210 17.23 3.53 -17.86
CA VAL A 210 15.92 3.10 -18.36
C VAL A 210 14.90 4.10 -17.84
N PRO A 211 14.24 4.89 -18.71
CA PRO A 211 13.29 5.90 -18.25
C PRO A 211 12.11 5.21 -17.56
N GLY A 212 11.83 5.62 -16.32
CA GLY A 212 10.57 5.28 -15.66
C GLY A 212 9.40 6.00 -16.34
N VAL A 213 8.24 5.35 -16.44
CA VAL A 213 7.02 5.99 -16.92
C VAL A 213 6.43 6.84 -15.80
N THR A 214 6.37 8.16 -16.01
CA THR A 214 5.64 9.09 -15.13
C THR A 214 4.28 9.41 -15.76
N ALA A 215 3.20 9.31 -14.97
CA ALA A 215 1.83 9.37 -15.48
C ALA A 215 1.41 10.72 -16.06
N GLN A 216 0.42 10.62 -16.97
CA GLN A 216 -0.43 11.69 -17.47
C GLN A 216 -1.28 12.31 -16.35
N GLY A 217 -1.18 13.63 -16.18
CA GLY A 217 -1.97 14.41 -15.22
C GLY A 217 -1.22 15.68 -14.78
N SER A 218 -1.90 16.62 -14.12
CA SER A 218 -1.28 17.85 -13.58
C SER A 218 -0.62 17.66 -12.21
N SER A 219 -0.82 16.49 -11.59
CA SER A 219 -0.44 16.18 -10.21
C SER A 219 0.86 15.38 -10.13
N SER A 220 1.78 15.73 -9.23
CA SER A 220 3.03 14.98 -9.00
C SER A 220 2.78 13.58 -8.43
N PRO A 221 3.55 12.55 -8.81
CA PRO A 221 3.35 11.17 -8.35
C PRO A 221 3.64 10.96 -6.86
N LEU A 222 3.11 9.86 -6.31
CA LEU A 222 3.51 9.36 -5.00
C LEU A 222 4.88 8.69 -5.16
N GLN A 223 5.95 9.37 -4.78
CA GLN A 223 7.28 8.77 -4.79
C GLN A 223 7.55 8.15 -3.44
N ILE A 224 7.74 6.83 -3.43
CA ILE A 224 8.18 6.07 -2.26
C ILE A 224 9.57 5.57 -2.59
N HIS A 225 10.54 6.00 -1.80
CA HIS A 225 11.93 5.59 -1.91
C HIS A 225 12.54 5.45 -0.52
N ARG A 226 13.55 4.58 -0.40
CA ARG A 226 14.32 4.41 0.84
C ARG A 226 15.75 4.03 0.53
N ASP A 227 16.67 4.64 1.28
CA ASP A 227 18.04 4.17 1.43
C ASP A 227 18.11 3.30 2.67
N ILE A 228 18.27 1.99 2.50
CA ILE A 228 18.25 1.01 3.60
C ILE A 228 19.42 0.04 3.50
N PRO A 229 19.96 -0.44 4.62
CA PRO A 229 20.96 -1.50 4.59
C PRO A 229 20.32 -2.82 4.14
N LEU A 230 21.11 -3.71 3.54
CA LEU A 230 20.63 -5.00 3.02
C LEU A 230 19.98 -5.87 4.12
N ASP A 231 20.46 -5.81 5.36
CA ASP A 231 19.83 -6.52 6.49
C ASP A 231 18.44 -6.00 6.84
N PHE A 232 18.17 -4.72 6.62
CA PHE A 232 16.82 -4.15 6.72
C PHE A 232 15.95 -4.62 5.55
N TYR A 233 16.50 -4.64 4.34
CA TYR A 233 15.80 -5.15 3.16
C TYR A 233 15.37 -6.61 3.34
N HIS A 234 16.24 -7.44 3.95
CA HIS A 234 15.89 -8.80 4.35
C HIS A 234 14.63 -8.84 5.23
N LYS A 235 14.56 -7.99 6.26
CA LYS A 235 13.36 -7.91 7.12
C LYS A 235 12.13 -7.45 6.35
N TYR A 236 12.27 -6.52 5.41
CA TYR A 236 11.18 -6.12 4.52
C TYR A 236 10.62 -7.30 3.69
N VAL A 237 11.47 -8.15 3.11
CA VAL A 237 11.06 -9.38 2.38
C VAL A 237 10.20 -10.28 3.27
N THR A 238 10.56 -10.43 4.54
CA THR A 238 9.78 -11.26 5.48
C THR A 238 8.39 -10.70 5.81
N THR A 239 8.05 -9.47 5.36
CA THR A 239 6.71 -8.88 5.53
C THR A 239 5.76 -9.16 4.37
N TRP A 240 6.20 -9.84 3.31
CA TRP A 240 5.38 -10.12 2.14
C TRP A 240 4.42 -11.27 2.41
N SER A 241 3.18 -11.18 1.90
CA SER A 241 2.19 -12.26 2.05
C SER A 241 2.66 -13.55 1.39
N SER A 242 3.28 -13.46 0.21
CA SER A 242 3.88 -14.61 -0.48
C SER A 242 4.95 -15.32 0.35
N TYR A 243 5.80 -14.57 1.07
CA TYR A 243 6.77 -15.15 1.98
C TYR A 243 6.10 -15.92 3.13
N HIS A 244 5.09 -15.34 3.78
CA HIS A 244 4.36 -16.01 4.85
C HIS A 244 3.66 -17.29 4.36
N ASN A 245 3.01 -17.22 3.21
CA ASN A 245 2.35 -18.35 2.56
C ASN A 245 3.37 -19.44 2.19
N TRP A 246 4.52 -19.05 1.62
CA TRP A 246 5.62 -19.97 1.32
C TRP A 246 6.16 -20.64 2.59
N LYS A 247 6.41 -19.88 3.67
CA LYS A 247 6.95 -20.40 4.92
C LYS A 247 6.00 -21.39 5.59
N LYS A 248 4.69 -21.10 5.54
CA LYS A 248 3.63 -21.97 6.05
C LYS A 248 3.55 -23.29 5.28
N ALA A 249 3.71 -23.24 3.95
CA ALA A 249 3.72 -24.44 3.11
C ALA A 249 5.03 -25.24 3.20
N ASN A 250 6.14 -24.58 3.55
CA ASN A 250 7.49 -25.17 3.53
C ASN A 250 8.23 -25.05 4.89
N PRO A 251 7.66 -25.53 6.00
CA PRO A 251 8.17 -25.25 7.35
C PRO A 251 9.57 -25.84 7.64
N LYS A 252 10.02 -26.83 6.85
CA LYS A 252 11.32 -27.51 7.00
C LYS A 252 12.35 -27.11 5.95
N SER A 253 11.96 -26.30 4.96
CA SER A 253 12.88 -25.88 3.89
C SER A 253 13.82 -24.78 4.39
N PRO A 254 15.06 -24.70 3.84
CA PRO A 254 15.93 -23.54 4.06
C PRO A 254 15.18 -22.24 3.75
N ASP A 255 15.40 -21.21 4.56
CA ASP A 255 14.60 -19.99 4.46
C ASP A 255 14.79 -19.28 3.11
N MET A 256 13.67 -19.01 2.43
CA MET A 256 13.69 -18.39 1.10
C MET A 256 14.22 -16.96 1.13
N ALA A 257 13.93 -16.21 2.21
CA ALA A 257 14.43 -14.84 2.33
C ALA A 257 15.96 -14.87 2.56
N ASP A 258 16.47 -15.79 3.38
CA ASP A 258 17.92 -15.96 3.56
C ASP A 258 18.61 -16.37 2.24
N ALA A 259 18.01 -17.29 1.47
CA ALA A 259 18.55 -17.73 0.18
C ALA A 259 18.61 -16.59 -0.84
N PHE A 260 17.55 -15.80 -0.94
CA PHE A 260 17.47 -14.62 -1.80
C PHE A 260 18.56 -13.59 -1.43
N ILE A 261 18.66 -13.23 -0.15
CA ILE A 261 19.65 -12.25 0.31
C ILE A 261 21.08 -12.75 0.08
N LYS A 262 21.35 -14.03 0.33
CA LYS A 262 22.66 -14.62 0.07
C LYS A 262 23.07 -14.56 -1.39
N GLU A 263 22.12 -14.73 -2.32
CA GLU A 263 22.41 -14.57 -3.74
C GLU A 263 22.73 -13.12 -4.08
N LEU A 264 21.97 -12.15 -3.55
CA LEU A 264 22.29 -10.72 -3.70
C LEU A 264 23.70 -10.40 -3.18
N GLU A 265 24.07 -10.87 -1.98
CA GLU A 265 25.41 -10.70 -1.41
C GLU A 265 26.49 -11.27 -2.34
N THR A 266 26.26 -12.47 -2.87
CA THR A 266 27.24 -13.16 -3.72
C THR A 266 27.41 -12.48 -5.08
N LYS A 267 26.29 -12.14 -5.74
CA LYS A 267 26.29 -11.59 -7.10
C LYS A 267 26.66 -10.12 -7.16
N MET A 268 26.23 -9.35 -6.17
CA MET A 268 26.49 -7.91 -6.11
C MET A 268 27.74 -7.56 -5.30
N HIS A 269 28.43 -8.56 -4.73
CA HIS A 269 29.53 -8.38 -3.78
C HIS A 269 29.14 -7.50 -2.58
N TRP A 270 27.91 -7.66 -2.10
CA TRP A 270 27.37 -6.91 -0.98
C TRP A 270 27.61 -7.61 0.36
N ASN A 271 27.41 -6.86 1.43
CA ASN A 271 27.35 -7.37 2.79
C ASN A 271 26.09 -6.84 3.49
N PRO A 272 25.75 -7.32 4.69
CA PRO A 272 24.52 -6.94 5.39
C PRO A 272 24.36 -5.42 5.63
N LYS A 273 25.45 -4.64 5.59
CA LYS A 273 25.46 -3.19 5.80
C LYS A 273 25.55 -2.38 4.51
N THR A 274 25.61 -3.03 3.34
CA THR A 274 25.54 -2.32 2.06
C THR A 274 24.22 -1.54 2.00
N MET A 275 24.32 -0.23 1.78
CA MET A 275 23.16 0.62 1.56
C MET A 275 22.65 0.44 0.15
N VAL A 276 21.35 0.19 0.01
CA VAL A 276 20.67 0.05 -1.27
C VAL A 276 19.58 1.12 -1.40
N HIS A 277 19.54 1.77 -2.56
CA HIS A 277 18.46 2.69 -2.91
C HIS A 277 17.32 1.91 -3.56
N ILE A 278 16.19 1.85 -2.86
CA ILE A 278 14.98 1.16 -3.33
C ILE A 278 13.90 2.19 -3.63
N GLU A 279 13.29 2.07 -4.80
CA GLU A 279 12.03 2.74 -5.12
C GLU A 279 10.94 1.72 -5.41
N TRP A 280 9.69 2.13 -5.27
CA TRP A 280 8.53 1.27 -5.58
C TRP A 280 7.73 1.87 -6.72
N LEU A 281 7.17 1.01 -7.57
CA LEU A 281 6.05 1.41 -8.40
C LEU A 281 4.92 1.89 -7.50
N THR A 282 4.24 2.98 -7.85
CA THR A 282 3.09 3.46 -7.11
C THR A 282 1.97 3.90 -8.02
N VAL A 283 0.74 3.83 -7.50
CA VAL A 283 -0.44 4.41 -8.13
C VAL A 283 -1.28 5.11 -7.09
N LEU A 284 -1.80 6.28 -7.45
CA LEU A 284 -2.85 6.99 -6.74
C LEU A 284 -4.00 7.23 -7.70
N LYS A 285 -5.22 6.88 -7.29
CA LYS A 285 -6.46 7.29 -7.94
C LYS A 285 -7.27 8.14 -6.96
N MET A 286 -7.78 9.26 -7.44
CA MET A 286 -8.64 10.16 -6.67
C MET A 286 -9.86 10.54 -7.49
N ALA A 287 -10.99 10.72 -6.83
CA ALA A 287 -12.20 11.23 -7.44
C ALA A 287 -13.06 11.96 -6.41
N ARG A 288 -14.01 12.78 -6.87
CA ARG A 288 -15.06 13.37 -6.03
C ARG A 288 -16.41 12.76 -6.35
N LYS A 289 -17.22 12.48 -5.33
CA LYS A 289 -18.62 12.08 -5.53
C LYS A 289 -19.37 13.22 -6.21
N ARG A 290 -20.14 12.91 -7.26
CA ARG A 290 -20.91 13.92 -8.02
C ARG A 290 -21.87 14.69 -7.12
N LEU A 291 -22.11 15.96 -7.44
CA LEU A 291 -22.99 16.85 -6.68
C LEU A 291 -24.48 16.66 -6.98
N ARG A 292 -24.81 15.98 -8.08
CA ARG A 292 -26.10 15.47 -8.58
C ARG A 292 -25.93 15.25 -10.09
#